data_AF-A0A142X3Z2-F1
#
_entry.id   AF-A0A142X3Z2-F1
#
_cell.length_a   1.000
_cell.length_b   1.000
_cell.length_c   1.000
_cell.angle_alpha   90.00
_cell.angle_beta   90.00
_cell.angle_gamma   90.00
#
_symmetry.space_group_name_H-M   'P 1'
#
loop_
_entity.id
_entity.type
_entity.pdbx_description
1 polymer ?
#
loop_
_entity_poly.entity_id
_entity_poly.type
_entity_poly.pdbx_seq_one_letter_code
_entity_poly.pdbx_strand_id
1 'polypeptide(L)'
;MGSCTRVVSVGRESTRVDSYRLAFRRLARAIAARPEWAEYRFLLLDRPSERWGRVFSVCVVAPQPFAELLSCWVAREVRRDAVRIMEGRVS
;
A
#
# COMPACT_ATOMS: atom_id res chain seq x y z
N MET A 1 4.37 -15.88 18.10
CA MET A 1 3.28 -14.89 18.01
C MET A 1 3.84 -13.64 17.33
N GLY A 2 3.58 -13.46 16.03
CA GLY A 2 3.98 -12.23 15.32
C GLY A 2 2.96 -11.13 15.60
N SER A 3 3.41 -10.01 16.15
CA SER A 3 2.54 -8.89 16.57
C SER A 3 2.07 -8.04 15.39
N CYS A 4 0.81 -7.61 15.50
CA CYS A 4 -0.05 -6.82 14.59
C CYS A 4 0.70 -5.75 13.78
N THR A 5 0.74 -5.82 12.44
CA THR A 5 -0.30 -5.48 11.44
C THR A 5 -0.79 -4.03 11.51
N ARG A 6 0.00 -3.08 11.00
CA ARG A 6 -0.54 -1.76 10.67
C ARG A 6 -1.10 -1.79 9.24
N VAL A 7 -2.36 -1.39 9.12
CA VAL A 7 -3.08 -1.36 7.84
C VAL A 7 -3.05 0.07 7.30
N VAL A 8 -2.43 0.28 6.15
CA VAL A 8 -2.55 1.54 5.42
C VAL A 8 -3.73 1.40 4.47
N SER A 9 -4.80 2.17 4.69
CA SER A 9 -6.00 2.17 3.86
C SER A 9 -6.10 3.44 3.01
N VAL A 10 -6.34 3.30 1.71
CA VAL A 10 -6.64 4.43 0.82
C VAL A 10 -8.09 4.34 0.34
N GLY A 11 -8.86 5.40 0.64
CA GLY A 11 -10.25 5.57 0.20
C GLY A 11 -10.35 5.88 -1.29
N ARG A 12 -11.45 5.42 -1.90
CA ARG A 12 -11.78 5.53 -3.33
C ARG A 12 -12.36 6.89 -3.75
N GLU A 13 -12.31 7.92 -2.89
CA GLU A 13 -13.08 9.16 -3.11
C GLU A 13 -12.70 9.98 -4.37
N SER A 14 -11.62 9.71 -5.10
CA SER A 14 -11.29 10.54 -6.29
C SER A 14 -10.58 9.92 -7.50
N THR A 15 -10.37 8.60 -7.64
CA THR A 15 -9.61 8.10 -8.81
C THR A 15 -10.18 6.83 -9.46
N ARG A 16 -10.11 6.81 -10.80
CA ARG A 16 -10.61 5.73 -11.68
C ARG A 16 -10.05 4.37 -11.25
N VAL A 17 -10.84 3.31 -11.41
CA VAL A 17 -10.52 1.93 -10.99
C VAL A 17 -9.13 1.46 -11.46
N ASP A 18 -8.69 1.89 -12.65
CA ASP A 18 -7.40 1.51 -13.24
C ASP A 18 -6.19 2.08 -12.48
N SER A 19 -6.35 3.26 -11.87
CA SER A 19 -5.26 3.94 -11.15
C SER A 19 -4.81 3.18 -9.91
N TYR A 20 -5.73 2.48 -9.24
CA TYR A 20 -5.42 1.72 -8.04
C TYR A 20 -4.74 0.38 -8.34
N ARG A 21 -5.18 -0.34 -9.37
CA ARG A 21 -4.48 -1.55 -9.82
C ARG A 21 -3.05 -1.25 -10.24
N LEU A 22 -2.84 -0.08 -10.86
CA LEU A 22 -1.51 0.39 -11.19
C LEU A 22 -0.68 0.71 -9.94
N ALA A 23 -1.26 1.40 -8.95
CA ALA A 23 -0.59 1.65 -7.66
C ALA A 23 -0.19 0.35 -6.95
N PHE A 24 -1.03 -0.69 -7.00
CA PHE A 24 -0.69 -2.02 -6.45
C PHE A 24 0.50 -2.64 -7.16
N ARG A 25 0.50 -2.64 -8.49
CA ARG A 25 1.60 -3.20 -9.28
C ARG A 25 2.89 -2.44 -9.02
N ARG A 26 2.84 -1.12 -8.89
CA ARG A 26 4.00 -0.27 -8.57
C ARG A 26 4.54 -0.57 -7.17
N LEU A 27 3.67 -0.62 -6.17
CA LEU A 27 4.05 -0.97 -4.80
C LEU A 27 4.66 -2.37 -4.73
N ALA A 28 4.04 -3.37 -5.37
CA ALA A 28 4.55 -4.73 -5.41
C ALA A 28 5.95 -4.80 -6.06
N ARG A 29 6.17 -4.07 -7.16
CA ARG A 29 7.50 -3.96 -7.79
C ARG A 29 8.51 -3.25 -6.88
N ALA A 30 8.11 -2.19 -6.20
CA ALA A 30 8.98 -1.45 -5.29
C ALA A 30 9.39 -2.28 -4.07
N ILE A 31 8.50 -3.16 -3.57
CA ILE A 31 8.80 -4.15 -2.53
C ILE A 31 9.75 -5.22 -3.10
N ALA A 32 9.46 -5.77 -4.28
CA ALA A 32 10.28 -6.81 -4.92
C ALA A 32 11.71 -6.33 -5.24
N ALA A 33 11.91 -5.02 -5.45
CA ALA A 33 13.22 -4.42 -5.67
C ALA A 33 14.07 -4.28 -4.38
N ARG A 34 13.55 -4.69 -3.22
CA ARG A 34 14.20 -4.59 -1.90
C ARG A 34 14.45 -5.99 -1.35
N PRO A 35 15.55 -6.66 -1.76
CA PRO A 35 15.88 -8.01 -1.29
C PRO A 35 16.06 -8.06 0.24
N GLU A 36 16.43 -6.94 0.87
CA GLU A 36 16.52 -6.82 2.32
C GLU A 36 15.17 -6.99 3.05
N TRP A 37 14.04 -7.01 2.33
CA TRP A 37 12.69 -7.21 2.88
C TRP A 37 12.10 -8.57 2.56
N ALA A 38 12.87 -9.49 1.96
CA ALA A 38 12.38 -10.78 1.49
C ALA A 38 11.80 -11.67 2.61
N GLU A 39 12.24 -11.48 3.86
CA GLU A 39 11.75 -12.21 5.03
C GLU A 39 10.40 -11.70 5.57
N TYR A 40 9.97 -10.49 5.17
CA TYR A 40 8.73 -9.88 5.63
C TYR A 40 7.57 -10.17 4.67
N ARG A 41 6.34 -10.18 5.19
CA ARG A 41 5.15 -10.39 4.35
C ARG A 41 4.35 -9.11 4.20
N PHE A 42 3.96 -8.83 2.96
CA PHE A 42 3.08 -7.72 2.60
C PHE A 42 1.81 -8.31 2.01
N LEU A 43 0.67 -8.09 2.66
CA LEU A 43 -0.63 -8.51 2.15
C LEU A 43 -1.34 -7.31 1.56
N LEU A 44 -1.75 -7.46 0.31
CA LEU A 44 -2.40 -6.44 -0.49
C LEU A 44 -3.89 -6.80 -0.60
N LEU A 45 -4.74 -6.03 0.06
CA LEU A 45 -6.17 -6.32 0.22
C LEU A 45 -7.01 -5.23 -0.45
N ASP A 46 -8.05 -5.66 -1.16
CA ASP A 46 -9.11 -4.79 -1.67
C ASP A 46 -10.40 -5.15 -0.92
N ARG A 47 -10.86 -4.25 -0.03
CA ARG A 47 -11.98 -4.51 0.88
C ARG A 47 -13.05 -3.42 0.79
N PRO A 48 -14.33 -3.76 1.03
CA PRO A 48 -15.37 -2.73 1.18
C PRO A 48 -15.11 -1.84 2.40
N SER A 49 -15.55 -0.59 2.31
CA SER A 49 -15.55 0.41 3.39
C SER A 49 -16.85 1.19 3.34
N GLU A 50 -17.54 1.30 4.48
CA GLU A 50 -18.80 2.03 4.57
C GLU A 50 -18.65 3.52 4.22
N ARG A 51 -17.55 4.13 4.65
CA ARG A 51 -17.27 5.56 4.41
C ARG A 51 -16.75 5.86 3.01
N TRP A 52 -16.01 4.93 2.40
CA TRP A 52 -15.25 5.20 1.17
C TRP A 52 -15.60 4.25 0.01
N GLY A 53 -16.66 3.45 0.14
CA GLY A 53 -17.06 2.42 -0.83
C GLY A 53 -16.12 1.21 -0.86
N ARG A 54 -14.94 1.36 -1.50
CA ARG A 54 -13.86 0.36 -1.47
C ARG A 54 -12.58 1.02 -1.00
N VAL A 55 -11.80 0.31 -0.19
CA VAL A 55 -10.48 0.73 0.25
C VAL A 55 -9.46 -0.32 -0.10
N PHE A 56 -8.28 0.18 -0.44
CA PHE A 56 -7.11 -0.65 -0.59
C PHE A 56 -6.30 -0.63 0.68
N SER A 57 -6.04 -1.81 1.24
CA SER A 57 -5.36 -2.00 2.50
C SER A 57 -4.07 -2.78 2.27
N VAL A 58 -2.97 -2.28 2.81
CA VAL A 58 -1.70 -3.03 2.85
C VAL A 58 -1.42 -3.42 4.29
N CYS A 59 -1.32 -4.72 4.56
CA CYS A 59 -0.92 -5.26 5.85
C CYS A 59 0.56 -5.64 5.80
N VAL A 60 1.33 -5.16 6.76
CA VAL A 60 2.74 -5.53 6.94
C VAL A 60 2.84 -6.53 8.09
N VAL A 61 3.47 -7.67 7.83
CA VAL A 61 3.80 -8.69 8.82
C VAL A 61 5.32 -8.73 8.95
N ALA A 62 5.83 -8.12 10.02
CA ALA A 62 7.24 -8.03 10.36
C ALA A 62 7.38 -7.90 11.90
N PRO A 63 8.54 -8.24 12.48
CA PRO A 63 8.82 -7.96 13.88
C PRO A 63 8.93 -6.44 14.13
N GLN A 64 8.72 -6.00 15.37
CA GLN A 64 9.06 -4.64 15.78
C GLN A 64 10.59 -4.47 15.86
N PRO A 65 11.16 -3.30 15.49
CA PRO A 65 10.49 -2.07 15.04
C PRO A 65 10.21 -2.01 13.53
N PHE A 66 10.58 -3.05 12.77
CA PHE A 66 10.47 -3.07 11.31
C PHE A 66 9.02 -2.91 10.82
N ALA A 67 8.05 -3.48 11.54
CA ALA A 67 6.63 -3.30 11.21
C ALA A 67 6.24 -1.82 11.08
N GLU A 68 6.70 -0.95 11.98
CA GLU A 68 6.42 0.48 11.92
C GLU A 68 7.15 1.16 10.77
N LEU A 69 8.46 0.90 10.63
CA LEU A 69 9.29 1.47 9.57
C LEU A 69 8.73 1.15 8.17
N LEU A 70 8.37 -0.11 7.94
CA LEU A 70 7.80 -0.59 6.70
C LEU A 70 6.41 -0.01 6.44
N SER A 71 5.56 0.09 7.47
CA SER A 71 4.23 0.69 7.33
C SER A 71 4.30 2.18 6.97
N CYS A 72 5.24 2.92 7.58
CA CYS A 72 5.52 4.31 7.24
C CYS A 72 6.07 4.44 5.81
N TRP A 73 6.91 3.51 5.37
CA TRP A 73 7.37 3.48 3.98
C TRP A 73 6.23 3.23 2.99
N VAL A 74 5.40 2.21 3.24
CA VAL A 74 4.24 1.89 2.38
C VAL A 74 3.32 3.11 2.28
N ALA A 75 2.99 3.75 3.40
CA ALA A 75 2.16 4.95 3.40
C ALA A 75 2.74 6.09 2.54
N ARG A 76 4.07 6.28 2.54
CA ARG A 76 4.74 7.29 1.70
C ARG A 76 4.67 6.95 0.22
N GLU A 77 4.95 5.70 -0.15
CA GLU A 77 4.91 5.29 -1.55
C GLU A 77 3.49 5.36 -2.12
N VAL A 78 2.51 4.91 -1.35
CA VAL A 78 1.10 5.01 -1.73
C VAL A 78 0.65 6.47 -1.90
N ARG A 79 1.07 7.38 -1.02
CA ARG A 79 0.80 8.83 -1.18
C ARG A 79 1.49 9.39 -2.43
N ARG A 80 2.75 9.05 -2.69
CA ARG A 80 3.50 9.49 -3.87
C ARG A 80 2.81 9.06 -5.16
N ASP A 81 2.34 7.81 -5.22
CA ASP A 81 1.63 7.31 -6.39
C ASP A 81 0.25 7.95 -6.54
N ALA A 82 -0.49 8.17 -5.45
CA ALA A 82 -1.75 8.91 -5.49
C ALA A 82 -1.56 10.32 -6.09
N VAL A 83 -0.50 11.04 -5.69
CA VAL A 83 -0.16 12.35 -6.27
C VAL A 83 0.13 12.24 -7.76
N ARG A 84 0.98 11.29 -8.19
CA ARG A 84 1.29 11.10 -9.63
C ARG A 84 0.04 10.82 -10.47
N ILE A 85 -0.89 10.03 -9.92
CA ILE A 85 -2.17 9.71 -10.55
C ILE A 85 -3.03 10.97 -10.68
N MET A 86 -3.14 11.77 -9.61
CA MET A 86 -3.90 13.03 -9.62
C MET A 86 -3.30 14.06 -10.58
N GLU A 87 -1.98 14.10 -10.70
CA GLU A 87 -1.25 14.98 -11.62
C GLU A 87 -1.31 14.54 -13.09
N GLY A 88 -1.98 13.42 -13.40
CA GLY A 88 -2.04 12.89 -14.77
C GLY A 88 -0.70 12.39 -15.31
N ARG A 89 0.31 12.21 -14.45
CA ARG A 89 1.66 11.72 -14.80
C ARG A 89 1.71 10.19 -14.85
N VAL A 90 0.71 9.60 -15.49
CA VAL A 90 0.56 8.15 -15.60
C VAL A 90 0.73 7.76 -17.06
N SER A 91 1.98 7.47 -17.44
CA SER A 91 2.32 6.74 -18.67
C SER A 91 2.04 5.25 -18.53
#